data_AF-A0A1C5WXN3-F1
#
_entry.id   AF-A0A1C5WXN3-F1
#
_cell.length_a   1.000
_cell.length_b   1.000
_cell.length_c   1.000
_cell.angle_alpha   90.00
_cell.angle_beta   90.00
_cell.angle_gamma   90.00
#
_symmetry.space_group_name_H-M   'P 1'
#
loop_
_entity.id
_entity.type
_entity.pdbx_description
1 polymer ?
#
loop_
_entity_poly.entity_id
_entity_poly.type
_entity_poly.pdbx_seq_one_letter_code
_entity_poly.pdbx_strand_id
1 'polypeptide(L)'
;MEIKKNGNNINIYDEEKLTLHIDRRDDIFTAINDSVKISAKIEKISDTTTKFSDVSLKRMNLSGKMLKNTSQKWTRHYTAWLESVCREYGLL
;
A
#
# COMPACT_ATOMS: atom_id res chain seq x y z
N MET A 1 12.85 9.93 6.82
CA MET A 1 12.46 8.81 5.95
C MET A 1 13.55 7.74 5.96
N GLU A 2 13.17 6.48 6.16
CA GLU A 2 14.07 5.34 6.27
C GLU A 2 13.56 4.17 5.40
N ILE A 3 14.44 3.52 4.63
CA ILE A 3 14.11 2.33 3.82
C ILE A 3 14.80 1.10 4.40
N LYS A 4 14.02 0.11 4.83
CA LYS A 4 14.53 -1.17 5.35
C LYS A 4 14.21 -2.30 4.37
N LYS A 5 15.24 -3.07 4.00
CA LYS A 5 15.10 -4.26 3.15
C LYS A 5 15.23 -5.50 4.02
N ASN A 6 14.19 -6.34 4.02
CA ASN A 6 14.14 -7.58 4.80
C ASN A 6 13.84 -8.75 3.85
N GLY A 7 14.89 -9.38 3.33
CA GLY A 7 14.76 -10.41 2.30
C GLY A 7 14.10 -9.84 1.03
N ASN A 8 12.95 -10.40 0.63
CA ASN A 8 12.16 -9.94 -0.52
C ASN A 8 11.29 -8.72 -0.22
N ASN A 9 11.21 -8.29 1.04
CA ASN A 9 10.34 -7.22 1.45
C ASN A 9 11.08 -5.89 1.54
N ILE A 10 10.41 -4.82 1.13
CA ILE A 10 10.88 -3.45 1.33
C ILE A 10 9.86 -2.72 2.19
N ASN A 11 10.34 -2.12 3.27
CA ASN A 11 9.55 -1.28 4.15
C ASN A 11 10.08 0.16 4.06
N ILE A 12 9.19 1.11 3.81
CA ILE A 12 9.48 2.53 3.81
C ILE A 12 8.78 3.16 5.01
N TYR A 13 9.59 3.80 5.85
CA TYR A 13 9.14 4.48 7.05
C TYR A 13 9.25 5.98 6.87
N ASP A 14 8.20 6.69 7.28
CA ASP A 14 8.30 8.11 7.59
C ASP A 14 8.45 8.26 9.10
N GLU A 15 9.56 8.86 9.52
CA GLU A 15 10.05 8.78 10.90
C GLU A 15 10.06 7.32 11.43
N GLU A 16 9.19 6.99 12.39
CA GLU A 16 9.02 5.65 12.95
C GLU A 16 7.81 4.90 12.38
N LYS A 17 6.98 5.56 11.57
CA LYS A 17 5.73 5.01 11.04
C LYS A 17 5.97 4.31 9.71
N LEU A 18 5.52 3.05 9.61
CA LEU A 18 5.53 2.31 8.35
C LEU A 18 4.49 2.92 7.39
N THR A 19 4.95 3.52 6.31
CA THR A 19 4.11 4.18 5.31
C THR A 19 3.82 3.27 4.12
N LEU A 20 4.83 2.53 3.67
CA LEU A 20 4.71 1.59 2.55
C LEU A 20 5.44 0.28 2.85
N HIS A 21 4.77 -0.83 2.59
CA HIS A 21 5.33 -2.17 2.55
C HIS A 21 5.19 -2.75 1.15
N ILE A 22 6.27 -3.31 0.62
CA ILE A 22 6.33 -3.94 -0.70
C ILE A 22 6.75 -5.38 -0.48
N ASP A 23 5.87 -6.31 -0.82
CA ASP A 23 6.20 -7.73 -0.95
C ASP A 23 6.54 -8.00 -2.42
N ARG A 24 7.83 -8.10 -2.72
CA ARG A 24 8.30 -8.35 -4.10
C ARG A 24 8.08 -9.78 -4.58
N ARG A 25 7.71 -10.72 -3.69
CA ARG A 25 7.45 -12.09 -4.12
C ARG A 25 6.14 -12.18 -4.88
N ASP A 26 5.13 -11.49 -4.37
CA ASP A 26 3.77 -11.52 -4.88
C ASP A 26 3.38 -10.22 -5.60
N ASP A 27 4.32 -9.27 -5.74
CA ASP A 27 4.13 -7.92 -6.28
C ASP A 27 3.01 -7.14 -5.57
N ILE A 28 2.91 -7.31 -4.25
CA ILE A 28 1.88 -6.68 -3.42
C ILE A 28 2.45 -5.43 -2.76
N PHE A 29 1.82 -4.30 -3.05
CA PHE A 29 2.14 -3.01 -2.47
C PHE A 29 1.08 -2.66 -1.45
N THR A 30 1.51 -2.26 -0.27
CA THR A 30 0.65 -1.98 0.87
C THR A 30 0.99 -0.62 1.47
N ALA A 31 0.11 0.35 1.30
CA ALA A 31 0.19 1.62 2.02
C ALA A 31 -0.56 1.52 3.34
N ILE A 32 0.04 2.06 4.40
CA ILE A 32 -0.48 1.99 5.76
C ILE A 32 -0.50 3.40 6.36
N ASN A 33 -1.62 3.73 7.01
CA ASN A 33 -1.70 4.83 7.96
C ASN A 33 -2.38 4.34 9.25
N ASP A 34 -2.41 5.19 10.27
CA ASP A 34 -2.93 4.88 11.61
C ASP A 34 -4.35 4.25 11.62
N SER A 35 -5.14 4.45 10.55
CA SER A 35 -6.54 4.02 10.47
C SER A 35 -6.88 3.12 9.29
N VAL A 36 -5.99 2.98 8.30
CA VAL A 36 -6.27 2.29 7.04
C VAL A 36 -5.03 1.57 6.51
N LYS A 37 -5.25 0.36 6.02
CA LYS A 37 -4.30 -0.42 5.23
C LYS A 37 -4.95 -0.72 3.88
N ILE A 38 -4.30 -0.29 2.80
CA ILE A 38 -4.68 -0.61 1.42
C ILE A 38 -3.57 -1.45 0.81
N SER A 39 -3.94 -2.60 0.27
CA SER A 39 -3.03 -3.49 -0.46
C SER A 39 -3.55 -3.67 -1.88
N ALA A 40 -2.65 -3.73 -2.85
CA ALA A 40 -2.98 -4.11 -4.21
C ALA A 40 -1.78 -4.79 -4.86
N LYS A 41 -2.07 -5.70 -5.79
CA LYS A 41 -1.08 -6.14 -6.76
C LYS A 41 -0.94 -5.08 -7.83
N ILE A 42 0.30 -4.74 -8.19
CA ILE A 42 0.60 -3.71 -9.17
C ILE A 42 1.20 -4.36 -10.41
N GLU A 43 0.52 -4.22 -11.55
CA GLU A 43 0.95 -4.77 -12.83
C GLU A 43 1.24 -3.62 -13.81
N LYS A 44 2.51 -3.51 -14.25
CA LYS A 44 2.90 -2.54 -15.29
C LYS A 44 2.42 -3.05 -16.65
N ILE A 45 1.48 -2.35 -17.27
CA ILE A 45 0.93 -2.67 -18.59
C ILE A 45 1.77 -2.01 -19.70
N SER A 46 2.22 -0.77 -19.47
CA SER A 46 3.11 -0.02 -20.35
C SER A 46 3.96 0.95 -19.55
N ASP A 47 4.82 1.73 -20.21
CA ASP A 47 5.62 2.78 -19.56
C ASP A 47 4.80 3.89 -18.90
N THR A 48 3.53 4.02 -19.26
CA THR A 48 2.63 5.05 -18.72
C THR A 48 1.40 4.50 -18.01
N THR A 49 1.16 3.18 -18.12
CA THR A 49 -0.08 2.56 -17.65
C THR A 49 0.23 1.44 -16.66
N THR A 50 -0.31 1.60 -15.46
CA THR A 50 -0.23 0.60 -14.39
C THR A 50 -1.62 0.21 -13.95
N LYS A 51 -1.83 -1.09 -13.71
CA LYS A 51 -3.09 -1.64 -13.23
C LYS A 51 -2.93 -2.10 -11.79
N PHE A 52 -3.93 -1.78 -10.99
CA PHE A 52 -4.06 -2.22 -9.62
C PHE A 52 -5.11 -3.33 -9.57
N SER A 53 -4.70 -4.54 -9.20
CA SER A 53 -5.55 -5.73 -9.05
C SER A 53 -5.55 -6.22 -7.61
N ASP A 54 -6.48 -7.13 -7.28
CA ASP A 54 -6.59 -7.78 -5.97
C ASP A 54 -6.59 -6.80 -4.78
N VAL A 55 -7.31 -5.69 -4.98
CA VAL A 55 -7.34 -4.58 -4.02
C VAL A 55 -8.02 -5.01 -2.72
N SER A 56 -7.28 -4.91 -1.62
CA SER A 56 -7.77 -5.20 -0.27
C SER A 56 -7.69 -3.95 0.61
N LEU A 57 -8.85 -3.46 1.05
CA LEU A 57 -8.96 -2.31 1.94
C LEU A 57 -9.39 -2.74 3.35
N LYS A 58 -8.56 -2.46 4.35
CA LYS A 58 -8.83 -2.75 5.76
C LYS A 58 -8.77 -1.48 6.59
N ARG A 59 -9.82 -1.20 7.36
CA ARG A 59 -9.76 -0.18 8.41
C ARG A 59 -9.15 -0.77 9.67
N MET A 60 -8.29 -0.01 10.32
CA MET A 60 -7.60 -0.39 11.56
C MET A 60 -7.97 0.61 12.66
N ASN A 61 -7.93 0.15 13.91
CA ASN A 61 -7.93 1.07 15.05
C ASN A 61 -6.50 1.53 15.36
N LEU A 62 -6.36 2.44 16.33
CA LEU A 62 -5.05 2.95 16.78
C LEU A 62 -4.08 1.87 17.29
N SER A 63 -4.57 0.67 17.61
CA SER A 63 -3.75 -0.48 18.00
C SER A 63 -3.38 -1.41 16.82
N GLY A 64 -3.68 -1.01 15.58
CA GLY A 64 -3.45 -1.82 14.37
C GLY A 64 -4.42 -3.01 14.21
N LYS A 65 -5.44 -3.15 15.07
CA LYS A 65 -6.43 -4.21 14.96
C LYS A 65 -7.47 -3.86 13.91
N MET A 66 -7.81 -4.84 13.08
CA MET A 66 -8.79 -4.72 12.01
C MET A 66 -10.19 -4.41 12.57
N LEU A 67 -10.82 -3.36 12.06
CA LEU A 67 -12.22 -3.03 12.29
C LEU A 67 -13.08 -3.72 11.22
N LYS A 68 -14.29 -4.18 11.58
CA LYS A 68 -15.18 -4.93 10.66
C LYS A 68 -15.55 -4.09 9.41
N ASN A 69 -15.44 -4.75 8.25
CA ASN A 69 -15.91 -4.39 6.91
C ASN A 69 -15.80 -2.91 6.51
N THR A 70 -14.64 -2.58 5.92
CA THR A 70 -14.47 -1.35 5.15
C THR A 70 -15.35 -1.41 3.89
N SER A 71 -16.28 -0.46 3.79
CA SER A 71 -17.19 -0.28 2.66
C SER A 71 -16.42 -0.17 1.33
N GLN A 72 -16.84 -0.93 0.31
CA GLN A 72 -16.37 -0.82 -1.09
C GLN A 72 -16.38 0.62 -1.63
N LYS A 73 -17.21 1.50 -1.04
CA LYS A 73 -17.35 2.92 -1.42
C LYS A 73 -16.01 3.65 -1.45
N TRP A 74 -15.06 3.28 -0.60
CA TRP A 74 -13.78 3.97 -0.48
C TRP A 74 -12.63 3.28 -1.18
N THR A 75 -12.82 2.08 -1.74
CA THR A 75 -11.76 1.32 -2.38
C THR A 75 -11.05 2.13 -3.45
N ARG A 76 -11.80 2.78 -4.36
CA ARG A 76 -11.23 3.62 -5.41
C ARG A 76 -10.38 4.78 -4.87
N HIS A 77 -10.85 5.44 -3.80
CA HIS A 77 -10.14 6.55 -3.18
C HIS A 77 -8.80 6.08 -2.58
N TYR A 78 -8.82 4.97 -1.85
CA TYR A 78 -7.60 4.43 -1.24
C TYR A 78 -6.66 3.76 -2.24
N THR A 79 -7.16 3.21 -3.35
CA THR A 79 -6.30 2.76 -4.47
C THR A 79 -5.57 3.94 -5.10
N ALA A 80 -6.24 5.08 -5.32
CA ALA A 80 -5.58 6.29 -5.81
C ALA A 80 -4.55 6.84 -4.81
N TRP A 81 -4.83 6.72 -3.50
CA TRP A 81 -3.84 7.03 -2.48
C TRP A 81 -2.62 6.12 -2.55
N LEU A 82 -2.80 4.79 -2.67
CA LEU A 82 -1.70 3.84 -2.86
C LEU A 82 -0.87 4.20 -4.11
N GLU A 83 -1.53 4.54 -5.22
CA GLU A 83 -0.84 4.98 -6.43
C GLU A 83 0.01 6.23 -6.18
N SER A 84 -0.55 7.24 -5.50
CA SER A 84 0.18 8.47 -5.15
C SER A 84 1.42 8.17 -4.31
N VAL A 85 1.28 7.31 -3.30
CA VAL A 85 2.39 6.88 -2.43
C VAL A 85 3.47 6.17 -3.26
N CYS A 86 3.08 5.24 -4.14
CA CYS A 86 4.04 4.55 -4.99
C CYS A 86 4.77 5.50 -5.97
N ARG A 87 4.09 6.52 -6.51
CA ARG A 87 4.71 7.56 -7.37
C ARG A 87 5.70 8.43 -6.60
N GLU A 88 5.35 8.83 -5.38
CA GLU A 88 6.24 9.61 -4.50
C GLU A 88 7.59 8.91 -4.27
N TYR A 89 7.56 7.58 -4.19
CA TYR A 89 8.74 6.75 -4.01
C TYR A 89 9.40 6.28 -5.32
N GLY A 90 8.95 6.74 -6.49
CA GLY A 90 9.50 6.33 -7.79
C GLY A 90 9.34 4.84 -8.09
N LEU A 91 8.28 4.22 -7.58
CA LEU A 91 7.98 2.78 -7.75
C LEU A 91 7.04 2.51 -8.93
N LEU A 92 6.57 3.57 -9.60
CA LEU A 92 5.66 3.57 -10.74
C LEU A 92 6.23 4.39 -11.89
#